data_AF-G3VLC1-F1
#
_entry.id   AF-G3VLC1-F1
#
_cell.length_a   1.000
_cell.length_b   1.000
_cell.length_c   1.000
_cell.angle_alpha   90.00
_cell.angle_beta   90.00
_cell.angle_gamma   90.00
#
_symmetry.space_group_name_H-M   'P 1'
#
loop_
_entity.id
_entity.type
_entity.pdbx_description
1 polymer ?
#
loop_
_entity_poly.entity_id
_entity_poly.type
_entity_poly.pdbx_seq_one_letter_code
_entity_poly.pdbx_strand_id
1 'polypeptide(L)'
;MDDSQQLPNRRLQQLDMTGLVNQNIWWNLTIMRLWASSISRAQLYVSSQHDPQSQTRDQEAKASPVTTFPKEMCMELLVDLQVSSSSKKFLKEAFSANANSPLHLKCQDLYTTDIIDHDFGQLLSLLDPLTIRRVDLNYGKIILNDVGWFLSQITTFQNLQSLKLPSFSEQEIQKMNSTPKTLVDILAAELSKLKHLREISVHSLCLSDKVEDLLRDLPCSLESLQLSFCSLTTKDLIYLARNQHSTHLIKLDLAGNKLTDQLDAFLELLKSASNSLKWLNVTKCGIKDSDFHKTLS
;
A
#
# COMPACT_ATOMS: atom_id res chain seq x y z
N MET A 1 -50.10 3.73 -28.87
CA MET A 1 -49.22 4.88 -29.15
C MET A 1 -49.15 5.67 -27.85
N ASP A 2 -48.08 5.77 -27.09
CA ASP A 2 -46.72 5.24 -27.18
C ASP A 2 -46.17 5.47 -25.76
N ASP A 3 -46.22 4.45 -24.89
CA ASP A 3 -45.66 4.52 -23.53
C ASP A 3 -44.15 4.40 -23.65
N SER A 4 -43.50 5.50 -24.01
CA SER A 4 -42.05 5.65 -23.95
C SER A 4 -41.64 5.70 -22.48
N GLN A 5 -41.44 4.53 -21.89
CA GLN A 5 -40.70 4.37 -20.63
C GLN A 5 -39.31 4.98 -20.83
N GLN A 6 -39.14 6.24 -20.42
CA GLN A 6 -37.83 6.86 -20.28
C GLN A 6 -37.01 5.96 -19.35
N LEU A 7 -36.03 5.27 -19.90
CA LEU A 7 -35.02 4.58 -19.11
C LEU A 7 -34.48 5.59 -18.08
N PRO A 8 -34.45 5.24 -16.78
CA PRO A 8 -33.92 6.14 -15.76
C PRO A 8 -32.52 6.55 -16.19
N ASN A 9 -32.23 7.85 -16.12
CA ASN A 9 -31.02 8.47 -16.64
C ASN A 9 -29.79 7.91 -15.89
N ARG A 10 -29.24 6.77 -16.34
CA ARG A 10 -28.12 6.08 -15.69
C ARG A 10 -26.84 6.84 -16.00
N ARG A 11 -26.39 7.65 -15.05
CA ARG A 11 -25.10 8.33 -15.13
C ARG A 11 -23.99 7.42 -14.60
N LEU A 12 -22.85 7.43 -15.27
CA LEU A 12 -21.65 6.71 -14.80
C LEU A 12 -21.16 7.36 -13.51
N GLN A 13 -21.16 6.61 -12.42
CA GLN A 13 -20.72 7.09 -11.10
C GLN A 13 -19.26 6.77 -10.81
N GLN A 14 -18.76 5.66 -11.36
CA GLN A 14 -17.39 5.24 -11.16
C GLN A 14 -16.82 4.63 -12.44
N LEU A 15 -15.62 5.08 -12.80
CA LEU A 15 -14.76 4.47 -13.78
C LEU A 15 -13.60 3.79 -13.04
N ASP A 16 -13.64 2.46 -12.98
CA ASP A 16 -12.59 1.64 -12.38
C ASP A 16 -11.52 1.31 -13.43
N MET A 17 -10.32 1.81 -13.18
CA MET A 17 -9.12 1.64 -14.01
C MET A 17 -8.01 0.91 -13.23
N THR A 18 -8.35 0.25 -12.12
CA THR A 18 -7.41 -0.56 -11.33
C THR A 18 -7.07 -1.87 -12.05
N GLY A 19 -5.96 -2.50 -11.69
CA GLY A 19 -5.52 -3.78 -12.25
C GLY A 19 -5.05 -3.72 -13.72
N LEU A 20 -5.05 -2.53 -14.34
CA LEU A 20 -4.54 -2.32 -15.70
C LEU A 20 -3.00 -2.36 -15.77
N VAL A 21 -2.33 -2.22 -14.63
CA VAL A 21 -0.88 -2.31 -14.52
C VAL A 21 -0.47 -3.76 -14.28
N ASN A 22 0.37 -4.30 -15.15
CA ASN A 22 0.89 -5.67 -15.04
C ASN A 22 2.38 -5.70 -15.41
N GLN A 23 3.01 -6.88 -15.34
CA GLN A 23 4.45 -7.05 -15.59
C GLN A 23 4.92 -6.54 -16.98
N ASN A 24 4.01 -6.36 -17.95
CA ASN A 24 4.30 -5.89 -19.30
C ASN A 24 3.81 -4.46 -19.58
N ILE A 25 3.07 -3.84 -18.66
CA ILE A 25 2.60 -2.45 -18.73
C ILE A 25 3.22 -1.73 -17.55
N TRP A 26 4.32 -1.03 -17.79
CA TRP A 26 4.93 -0.21 -16.74
C TRP A 26 4.00 0.94 -16.38
N TRP A 27 4.03 1.31 -15.11
CA TRP A 27 3.39 2.52 -14.60
C TRP A 27 3.68 3.72 -15.50
N ASN A 28 2.64 4.16 -16.20
CA ASN A 28 2.81 5.11 -17.27
C ASN A 28 2.58 6.53 -16.76
N LEU A 29 3.68 7.26 -16.54
CA LEU A 29 3.66 8.67 -16.14
C LEU A 29 2.76 9.52 -17.08
N THR A 30 2.70 9.17 -18.37
CA THR A 30 1.84 9.83 -19.35
C THR A 30 0.37 9.63 -19.01
N ILE A 31 -0.05 8.41 -18.65
CA ILE A 31 -1.44 8.12 -18.28
C ILE A 31 -1.81 8.88 -17.00
N MET A 32 -0.95 8.85 -15.97
CA MET A 32 -1.18 9.60 -14.73
C MET A 32 -1.31 11.12 -14.99
N ARG A 33 -0.50 11.66 -15.91
CA ARG A 33 -0.62 13.07 -16.33
C ARG A 33 -1.93 13.35 -17.06
N LEU A 34 -2.42 12.41 -17.87
CA LEU A 34 -3.72 12.54 -18.53
C LEU A 34 -4.86 12.59 -17.51
N TRP A 35 -4.83 11.75 -16.47
CA TRP A 35 -5.79 11.79 -15.37
C TRP A 35 -5.76 13.14 -14.64
N ALA A 36 -4.58 13.57 -14.19
CA ALA A 36 -4.41 14.85 -13.51
C ALA A 36 -4.85 16.04 -14.37
N SER A 37 -4.50 16.04 -15.65
CA SER A 37 -4.92 17.08 -16.60
C SER A 37 -6.44 17.07 -16.83
N SER A 38 -7.06 15.90 -16.85
CA SER A 38 -8.52 15.77 -17.04
C SER A 38 -9.28 16.35 -15.85
N ILE A 39 -8.81 16.10 -14.62
CA ILE A 39 -9.37 16.66 -13.40
C ILE A 39 -9.25 18.19 -13.41
N SER A 40 -8.06 18.71 -13.72
CA SER A 40 -7.84 20.16 -13.83
C SER A 40 -8.74 20.82 -14.88
N ARG A 41 -8.89 20.20 -16.06
CA ARG A 41 -9.81 20.71 -17.10
C ARG A 41 -11.26 20.64 -16.69
N ALA A 42 -11.68 19.57 -16.01
CA ALA A 42 -13.05 19.42 -15.52
C ALA A 42 -13.38 20.52 -14.50
N GLN A 43 -12.46 20.81 -13.59
CA GLN A 43 -12.59 21.94 -12.65
C GLN A 43 -12.75 23.27 -13.40
N LEU A 44 -11.86 23.57 -14.36
CA LEU A 44 -11.91 24.83 -15.12
C LEU A 44 -13.21 25.00 -15.91
N TYR A 45 -13.70 23.92 -16.54
CA TYR A 45 -14.95 23.93 -17.29
C TYR A 45 -16.11 24.37 -16.40
N VAL A 46 -16.17 23.85 -15.18
CA VAL A 46 -17.21 24.24 -14.23
C VAL A 46 -17.06 25.69 -13.80
N SER A 47 -15.85 26.09 -13.40
CA SER A 47 -15.62 27.47 -12.97
C SER A 47 -16.02 28.48 -14.04
N SER A 48 -15.84 28.13 -15.32
CA SER A 48 -16.28 28.96 -16.45
C SER A 48 -17.79 29.01 -16.67
N GLN A 49 -18.55 27.97 -16.28
CA GLN A 49 -20.01 27.98 -16.35
C GLN A 49 -20.66 28.81 -15.24
N HIS A 50 -19.95 29.03 -14.14
CA HIS A 50 -20.43 29.80 -13.00
C HIS A 50 -19.89 31.23 -12.96
N ASP A 51 -19.24 31.71 -14.04
CA ASP A 51 -18.74 33.08 -14.12
C ASP A 51 -19.93 34.08 -14.21
N PRO A 52 -20.18 34.92 -13.18
CA PRO A 52 -21.33 35.81 -13.12
C PRO A 52 -21.33 36.89 -14.21
N GLN A 53 -20.21 37.08 -14.92
CA GLN A 53 -20.12 38.12 -15.96
C GLN A 53 -20.93 37.82 -17.22
N SER A 54 -21.56 36.64 -17.32
CA SER A 54 -22.50 36.31 -18.39
C SER A 54 -23.98 36.47 -18.02
N GLN A 55 -24.30 36.84 -16.77
CA GLN A 55 -25.66 37.19 -16.36
C GLN A 55 -25.71 38.62 -15.82
N THR A 56 -26.63 39.38 -16.38
CA THR A 56 -26.82 40.83 -16.29
C THR A 56 -26.76 41.39 -14.86
N ARG A 57 -26.13 42.57 -14.75
CA ARG A 57 -26.14 43.47 -13.58
C ARG A 57 -27.48 43.45 -12.83
N ASP A 58 -27.48 43.05 -11.57
CA ASP A 58 -27.86 43.93 -10.45
C ASP A 58 -27.70 43.26 -9.07
N GLN A 59 -27.09 44.03 -8.17
CA GLN A 59 -27.20 44.03 -6.70
C GLN A 59 -26.45 43.02 -5.81
N GLU A 60 -25.60 43.65 -4.99
CA GLU A 60 -25.18 43.37 -3.62
C GLU A 60 -24.23 42.20 -3.31
N ALA A 61 -23.05 42.60 -2.84
CA ALA A 61 -21.99 41.77 -2.31
C ALA A 61 -22.49 40.88 -1.15
N LYS A 62 -22.76 39.62 -1.47
CA LYS A 62 -22.73 38.51 -0.51
C LYS A 62 -21.55 37.63 -0.85
N ALA A 63 -20.81 37.22 0.18
CA ALA A 63 -19.65 36.35 0.09
C ALA A 63 -19.93 35.17 -0.85
N SER A 64 -18.98 34.91 -1.75
CA SER A 64 -19.02 33.80 -2.70
C SER A 64 -19.39 32.50 -1.97
N PRO A 65 -20.46 31.79 -2.36
CA PRO A 65 -20.71 30.48 -1.79
C PRO A 65 -19.56 29.57 -2.22
N VAL A 66 -18.96 28.84 -1.28
CA VAL A 66 -18.11 27.69 -1.61
C VAL A 66 -19.00 26.71 -2.36
N THR A 67 -18.91 26.70 -3.69
CA THR A 67 -19.67 25.82 -4.59
C THR A 67 -19.17 24.40 -4.39
N THR A 68 -19.78 23.70 -3.44
CA THR A 68 -19.64 22.25 -3.32
C THR A 68 -20.52 21.61 -4.40
N PHE A 69 -19.90 20.79 -5.26
CA PHE A 69 -20.64 20.03 -6.27
C PHE A 69 -21.64 19.09 -5.59
N PRO A 70 -22.87 18.96 -6.11
CA PRO A 70 -23.77 17.90 -5.65
C PRO A 70 -23.05 16.55 -5.82
N LYS A 71 -22.91 15.79 -4.73
CA LYS A 71 -22.23 14.48 -4.72
C LYS A 71 -22.77 13.52 -5.77
N GLU A 72 -24.03 13.68 -6.16
CA GLU A 72 -24.76 12.91 -7.18
C GLU A 72 -24.31 13.21 -8.62
N MET A 73 -23.53 14.27 -8.85
CA MET A 73 -23.00 14.66 -10.16
C MET A 73 -21.51 14.37 -10.32
N CYS A 74 -20.83 13.89 -9.28
CA CYS A 74 -19.42 13.55 -9.35
C CYS A 74 -19.21 12.15 -9.92
N MET A 75 -18.26 12.02 -10.84
CA MET A 75 -17.73 10.74 -11.31
C MET A 75 -16.46 10.41 -10.53
N GLU A 76 -16.35 9.19 -10.02
CA GLU A 76 -15.13 8.69 -9.39
C GLU A 76 -14.24 8.01 -10.43
N LEU A 77 -12.98 8.42 -10.51
CA LEU A 77 -11.94 7.73 -11.25
C LEU A 77 -11.08 6.94 -10.25
N LEU A 78 -11.30 5.63 -10.18
CA LEU A 78 -10.55 4.74 -9.30
C LEU A 78 -9.36 4.17 -10.07
N VAL A 79 -8.14 4.39 -9.56
CA VAL A 79 -6.89 3.99 -10.21
C VAL A 79 -5.91 3.38 -9.22
N ASP A 80 -4.89 2.71 -9.77
CA ASP A 80 -3.66 2.44 -9.03
C ASP A 80 -2.62 3.51 -9.39
N LEU A 81 -1.75 3.85 -8.45
CA LEU A 81 -0.76 4.93 -8.62
C LEU A 81 0.66 4.48 -8.29
N GLN A 82 1.61 4.83 -9.16
CA GLN A 82 3.02 4.89 -8.79
C GLN A 82 3.45 6.33 -8.57
N VAL A 83 3.88 6.59 -7.35
CA VAL A 83 4.44 7.88 -6.94
C VAL A 83 5.95 7.85 -7.17
N SER A 84 6.44 8.88 -7.84
CA SER A 84 7.85 9.21 -7.94
C SER A 84 8.00 10.72 -7.81
N SER A 85 9.22 11.20 -7.63
CA SER A 85 9.62 12.61 -7.61
C SER A 85 9.05 13.40 -8.78
N SER A 86 8.93 12.77 -9.96
CA SER A 86 8.34 13.37 -11.15
C SER A 86 6.80 13.41 -11.17
N SER A 87 6.13 12.60 -10.35
CA SER A 87 4.66 12.57 -10.25
C SER A 87 4.07 13.22 -9.01
N LYS A 88 4.82 13.26 -7.89
CA LYS A 88 4.38 13.80 -6.58
C LYS A 88 3.64 15.14 -6.73
N LYS A 89 4.24 16.12 -7.43
CA LYS A 89 3.68 17.48 -7.54
C LYS A 89 2.29 17.51 -8.18
N PHE A 90 2.16 16.99 -9.40
CA PHE A 90 0.88 17.05 -10.10
C PHE A 90 -0.17 16.13 -9.47
N LEU A 91 0.24 15.05 -8.79
CA LEU A 91 -0.69 14.20 -8.04
C LEU A 91 -1.25 14.93 -6.83
N LYS A 92 -0.41 15.64 -6.05
CA LYS A 92 -0.89 16.49 -4.94
C LYS A 92 -1.90 17.52 -5.44
N GLU A 93 -1.61 18.18 -6.56
CA GLU A 93 -2.52 19.14 -7.21
C GLU A 93 -3.84 18.48 -7.62
N ALA A 94 -3.78 17.31 -8.25
CA ALA A 94 -4.97 16.57 -8.68
C ALA A 94 -5.86 16.11 -7.52
N PHE A 95 -5.28 15.55 -6.46
CA PHE A 95 -6.05 15.15 -5.27
C PHE A 95 -6.63 16.35 -4.53
N SER A 96 -5.90 17.46 -4.47
CA SER A 96 -6.39 18.70 -3.88
C SER A 96 -7.54 19.30 -4.68
N ALA A 97 -7.53 19.14 -6.01
CA ALA A 97 -8.58 19.60 -6.91
C ALA A 97 -9.89 18.79 -6.80
N ASN A 98 -9.88 17.59 -6.20
CA ASN A 98 -11.08 16.77 -6.03
C ASN A 98 -12.23 17.57 -5.39
N ALA A 99 -11.97 18.41 -4.39
CA ALA A 99 -13.01 19.18 -3.69
C ALA A 99 -13.83 20.10 -4.62
N ASN A 100 -13.26 20.50 -5.77
CA ASN A 100 -13.85 21.47 -6.69
C ASN A 100 -14.03 20.90 -8.11
N SER A 101 -13.88 19.59 -8.30
CA SER A 101 -13.93 18.93 -9.60
C SER A 101 -15.11 17.96 -9.66
N PRO A 102 -15.87 17.90 -10.78
CA PRO A 102 -16.88 16.88 -10.97
C PRO A 102 -16.27 15.49 -11.25
N LEU A 103 -14.95 15.41 -11.45
CA LEU A 103 -14.18 14.17 -11.57
C LEU A 103 -13.28 14.02 -10.35
N HIS A 104 -13.52 13.01 -9.51
CA HIS A 104 -12.75 12.75 -8.30
C HIS A 104 -11.77 11.61 -8.50
N LEU A 105 -10.48 11.87 -8.31
CA LEU A 105 -9.46 10.84 -8.29
C LEU A 105 -9.48 10.06 -6.98
N LYS A 106 -9.51 8.74 -7.06
CA LYS A 106 -9.33 7.82 -5.93
C LYS A 106 -8.22 6.83 -6.24
N CYS A 107 -7.49 6.43 -5.22
CA CYS A 107 -6.39 5.47 -5.33
C CYS A 107 -6.76 4.19 -4.59
N GLN A 108 -6.60 3.04 -5.22
CA GLN A 108 -6.78 1.73 -4.57
C GLN A 108 -5.43 1.15 -4.13
N ASP A 109 -4.50 0.99 -5.07
CA ASP A 109 -3.16 0.51 -4.78
C ASP A 109 -2.12 1.61 -5.04
N LEU A 110 -1.27 1.85 -4.04
CA LEU A 110 -0.22 2.86 -4.07
C LEU A 110 1.16 2.21 -4.10
N TYR A 111 2.00 2.64 -5.03
CA TYR A 111 3.36 2.13 -5.22
C TYR A 111 4.36 3.28 -5.16
N THR A 112 5.56 3.04 -4.64
CA THR A 112 6.69 3.98 -4.79
C THR A 112 8.00 3.24 -4.98
N THR A 113 8.89 3.86 -5.74
CA THR A 113 10.31 3.49 -5.86
C THR A 113 11.24 4.56 -5.29
N ASP A 114 10.66 5.66 -4.81
CA ASP A 114 11.40 6.85 -4.40
C ASP A 114 11.58 6.91 -2.88
N ILE A 115 12.34 7.91 -2.44
CA ILE A 115 12.52 8.21 -1.02
C ILE A 115 11.18 8.62 -0.41
N ILE A 116 10.90 8.06 0.77
CA ILE A 116 9.76 8.39 1.61
C ILE A 116 10.18 9.53 2.53
N ASP A 117 9.78 10.72 2.12
CA ASP A 117 10.03 11.98 2.78
C ASP A 117 8.73 12.59 3.31
N HIS A 118 8.82 13.73 3.97
CA HIS A 118 7.64 14.49 4.40
C HIS A 118 6.70 14.83 3.23
N ASP A 119 7.25 15.03 2.03
CA ASP A 119 6.46 15.30 0.84
C ASP A 119 5.59 14.11 0.43
N PHE A 120 6.10 12.88 0.55
CA PHE A 120 5.32 11.67 0.34
C PHE A 120 4.19 11.56 1.36
N GLY A 121 4.45 11.79 2.65
CA GLY A 121 3.38 11.71 3.64
C GLY A 121 2.32 12.81 3.53
N GLN A 122 2.66 14.01 3.05
CA GLN A 122 1.65 15.00 2.66
C GLN A 122 0.72 14.46 1.57
N LEU A 123 1.25 13.73 0.57
CA LEU A 123 0.41 13.09 -0.44
C LEU A 123 -0.48 12.01 0.20
N LEU A 124 0.04 11.20 1.12
CA LEU A 124 -0.76 10.19 1.83
C LEU A 124 -1.96 10.81 2.55
N SER A 125 -1.78 12.00 3.16
CA SER A 125 -2.84 12.70 3.88
C SER A 125 -3.98 13.20 2.97
N LEU A 126 -3.76 13.25 1.65
CA LEU A 126 -4.78 13.63 0.66
C LEU A 126 -5.58 12.43 0.13
N LEU A 127 -5.16 11.19 0.42
CA LEU A 127 -5.81 9.98 -0.09
C LEU A 127 -7.05 9.63 0.74
N ASP A 128 -8.08 9.10 0.09
CA ASP A 128 -9.28 8.60 0.78
C ASP A 128 -8.94 7.33 1.57
N PRO A 129 -9.02 7.35 2.92
CA PRO A 129 -8.56 6.23 3.74
C PRO A 129 -9.39 4.95 3.62
N LEU A 130 -10.58 5.03 3.02
CA LEU A 130 -11.44 3.87 2.80
C LEU A 130 -11.14 3.18 1.46
N THR A 131 -10.44 3.85 0.55
CA THR A 131 -10.20 3.33 -0.81
C THR A 131 -8.91 2.52 -0.92
N ILE A 132 -7.90 2.89 -0.14
CA ILE A 132 -6.58 2.27 -0.17
C ILE A 132 -6.65 0.84 0.36
N ARG A 133 -6.21 -0.12 -0.47
CA ARG A 133 -6.11 -1.55 -0.13
C ARG A 133 -4.67 -2.04 -0.09
N ARG A 134 -3.78 -1.43 -0.87
CA ARG A 134 -2.36 -1.78 -0.90
C ARG A 134 -1.47 -0.54 -0.87
N VAL A 135 -0.40 -0.64 -0.09
CA VAL A 135 0.73 0.27 -0.12
C VAL A 135 1.99 -0.56 -0.29
N ASP A 136 2.59 -0.50 -1.48
CA ASP A 136 3.79 -1.25 -1.85
C ASP A 136 4.99 -0.31 -2.02
N LEU A 137 5.89 -0.38 -1.05
CA LEU A 137 7.06 0.50 -0.97
C LEU A 137 8.36 -0.31 -0.99
N ASN A 138 8.34 -1.58 -1.43
CA ASN A 138 9.49 -2.49 -1.39
C ASN A 138 10.77 -1.91 -2.05
N TYR A 139 10.62 -1.00 -3.00
CA TYR A 139 11.72 -0.34 -3.71
C TYR A 139 12.03 1.08 -3.19
N GLY A 140 11.22 1.58 -2.26
CA GLY A 140 11.43 2.85 -1.59
C GLY A 140 12.47 2.78 -0.49
N LYS A 141 12.91 3.96 -0.06
CA LYS A 141 13.88 4.15 1.03
C LYS A 141 13.28 5.06 2.09
N ILE A 142 13.45 4.70 3.36
CA ILE A 142 13.04 5.54 4.50
C ILE A 142 14.20 5.72 5.48
N ILE A 143 14.22 6.88 6.14
CA ILE A 143 15.12 7.18 7.25
C ILE A 143 14.46 6.67 8.53
N LEU A 144 15.24 6.04 9.41
CA LEU A 144 14.79 5.39 10.65
C LEU A 144 13.94 6.31 11.53
N ASN A 145 14.33 7.58 11.65
CA ASN A 145 13.62 8.56 12.48
C ASN A 145 12.20 8.87 11.98
N ASP A 146 11.93 8.63 10.70
CA ASP A 146 10.65 8.96 10.08
C ASP A 146 9.67 7.77 10.10
N VAL A 147 10.10 6.56 10.50
CA VAL A 147 9.26 5.35 10.45
C VAL A 147 7.99 5.48 11.28
N GLY A 148 8.10 5.98 12.52
CA GLY A 148 6.93 6.12 13.40
C GLY A 148 5.91 7.11 12.84
N TRP A 149 6.38 8.25 12.36
CA TRP A 149 5.52 9.25 11.70
C TRP A 149 4.89 8.67 10.43
N PHE A 150 5.68 8.03 9.57
CA PHE A 150 5.20 7.42 8.34
C PHE A 150 4.12 6.36 8.62
N LEU A 151 4.34 5.46 9.58
CA LEU A 151 3.36 4.44 9.92
C LEU A 151 2.09 5.02 10.52
N SER A 152 2.17 6.12 11.27
CA SER A 152 0.98 6.83 11.75
C SER A 152 0.08 7.32 10.60
N GLN A 153 0.65 7.61 9.42
CA GLN A 153 -0.13 7.95 8.22
C GLN A 153 -0.74 6.69 7.60
N ILE A 154 0.03 5.60 7.51
CA ILE A 154 -0.45 4.33 6.96
C ILE A 154 -1.61 3.74 7.78
N THR A 155 -1.58 3.88 9.10
CA THR A 155 -2.64 3.35 9.98
C THR A 155 -3.96 4.10 9.88
N THR A 156 -4.01 5.20 9.13
CA THR A 156 -5.28 5.85 8.76
C THR A 156 -6.08 5.04 7.75
N PHE A 157 -5.42 4.19 6.94
CA PHE A 157 -6.04 3.41 5.88
C PHE A 157 -6.78 2.19 6.43
N GLN A 158 -8.08 2.35 6.66
CA GLN A 158 -8.90 1.38 7.39
C GLN A 158 -9.06 0.05 6.63
N ASN A 159 -9.04 0.10 5.30
CA ASN A 159 -9.23 -1.05 4.42
C ASN A 159 -7.90 -1.62 3.88
N LEU A 160 -6.76 -1.21 4.45
CA LEU A 160 -5.45 -1.67 4.02
C LEU A 160 -5.30 -3.18 4.30
N GLN A 161 -5.05 -3.93 3.23
CA GLN A 161 -4.86 -5.38 3.24
C GLN A 161 -3.41 -5.77 2.98
N SER A 162 -2.65 -4.92 2.28
CA SER A 162 -1.29 -5.21 1.87
C SER A 162 -0.36 -4.05 2.17
N LEU A 163 0.65 -4.28 3.00
CA LEU A 163 1.68 -3.31 3.32
C LEU A 163 3.05 -3.91 3.05
N LYS A 164 3.77 -3.35 2.08
CA LYS A 164 5.17 -3.71 1.84
C LYS A 164 6.06 -2.56 2.26
N LEU A 165 6.81 -2.78 3.34
CA LEU A 165 7.63 -1.75 3.95
C LEU A 165 8.81 -1.36 3.06
N PRO A 166 9.23 -0.10 3.10
CA PRO A 166 10.44 0.34 2.43
C PRO A 166 11.70 -0.25 3.05
N SER A 167 12.77 -0.22 2.26
CA SER A 167 14.11 -0.48 2.77
C SER A 167 14.59 0.68 3.64
N PHE A 168 15.35 0.37 4.69
CA PHE A 168 16.12 1.37 5.42
C PHE A 168 17.33 1.78 4.58
N SER A 169 17.80 3.02 4.71
CA SER A 169 18.97 3.45 3.95
C SER A 169 20.20 2.60 4.31
N GLU A 170 21.06 2.29 3.34
CA GLU A 170 22.25 1.45 3.57
C GLU A 170 23.16 2.01 4.67
N GLN A 171 23.23 3.34 4.80
CA GLN A 171 23.97 4.01 5.85
C GLN A 171 23.42 3.71 7.24
N GLU A 172 22.11 3.52 7.38
CA GLU A 172 21.47 3.18 8.64
C GLU A 172 21.60 1.70 8.95
N ILE A 173 21.48 0.84 7.94
CA ILE A 173 21.71 -0.61 8.07
C ILE A 173 23.14 -0.86 8.56
N GLN A 174 24.14 -0.19 7.98
CA GLN A 174 25.55 -0.31 8.40
C GLN A 174 25.80 0.18 9.82
N LYS A 175 25.04 1.18 10.29
CA LYS A 175 25.12 1.67 11.67
C LYS A 175 24.45 0.74 12.67
N MET A 176 23.51 -0.10 12.21
CA MET A 176 22.75 -1.01 13.06
C MET A 176 23.36 -2.41 13.04
N ASN A 177 24.05 -2.79 14.11
CA ASN A 177 24.47 -4.19 14.33
C ASN A 177 23.24 -5.14 14.43
N SER A 178 22.13 -4.63 14.95
CA SER A 178 20.83 -5.32 15.04
C SER A 178 19.72 -4.28 15.09
N THR A 179 18.50 -4.66 14.68
CA THR A 179 17.34 -3.78 14.74
C THR A 179 17.03 -3.39 16.19
N PRO A 180 16.92 -2.10 16.53
CA PRO A 180 16.54 -1.68 17.88
C PRO A 180 15.19 -2.25 18.29
N LYS A 181 15.09 -2.74 19.54
CA LYS A 181 13.83 -3.25 20.08
C LYS A 181 12.72 -2.21 20.03
N THR A 182 13.06 -0.95 20.34
CA THR A 182 12.14 0.21 20.22
C THR A 182 11.54 0.37 18.82
N LEU A 183 12.32 0.11 17.75
CA LEU A 183 11.78 0.16 16.39
C LEU A 183 10.77 -0.96 16.16
N VAL A 184 11.10 -2.19 16.58
CA VAL A 184 10.18 -3.33 16.45
C VAL A 184 8.89 -3.08 17.22
N ASP A 185 8.97 -2.50 18.42
CA ASP A 185 7.81 -2.18 19.23
C ASP A 185 6.93 -1.11 18.56
N ILE A 186 7.53 -0.09 17.92
CA ILE A 186 6.80 0.90 17.11
C ILE A 186 6.11 0.23 15.92
N LEU A 187 6.83 -0.61 15.17
CA LEU A 187 6.27 -1.35 14.03
C LEU A 187 5.08 -2.20 14.49
N ALA A 188 5.25 -3.02 15.53
CA ALA A 188 4.21 -3.89 16.06
C ALA A 188 2.97 -3.10 16.51
N ALA A 189 3.18 -2.02 17.27
CA ALA A 189 2.10 -1.17 17.76
C ALA A 189 1.29 -0.53 16.62
N GLU A 190 1.94 -0.03 15.58
CA GLU A 190 1.24 0.55 14.42
C GLU A 190 0.55 -0.52 13.56
N LEU A 191 1.24 -1.63 13.27
CA LEU A 191 0.68 -2.72 12.47
C LEU A 191 -0.57 -3.35 13.13
N SER A 192 -0.61 -3.43 14.46
CA SER A 192 -1.78 -3.93 15.20
C SER A 192 -3.07 -3.14 14.94
N LYS A 193 -2.96 -1.88 14.51
CA LYS A 193 -4.11 -1.02 14.19
C LYS A 193 -4.74 -1.37 12.85
N LEU A 194 -4.02 -2.09 11.97
CA LEU A 194 -4.48 -2.45 10.63
C LEU A 194 -5.34 -3.72 10.68
N LYS A 195 -6.64 -3.52 10.90
CA LYS A 195 -7.62 -4.61 11.15
C LYS A 195 -7.80 -5.60 10.01
N HIS A 196 -7.42 -5.23 8.79
CA HIS A 196 -7.61 -6.03 7.59
C HIS A 196 -6.31 -6.47 6.92
N LEU A 197 -5.16 -6.24 7.58
CA LEU A 197 -3.84 -6.57 7.03
C LEU A 197 -3.70 -8.09 6.86
N ARG A 198 -3.43 -8.52 5.62
CA ARG A 198 -3.24 -9.92 5.21
C ARG A 198 -1.90 -10.14 4.54
N GLU A 199 -1.27 -9.10 4.00
CA GLU A 199 0.03 -9.19 3.37
C GLU A 199 1.00 -8.21 4.03
N ILE A 200 2.15 -8.72 4.47
CA ILE A 200 3.25 -7.90 4.96
C ILE A 200 4.56 -8.29 4.30
N SER A 201 5.37 -7.28 3.96
CA SER A 201 6.75 -7.45 3.49
C SER A 201 7.69 -6.58 4.31
N VAL A 202 8.73 -7.21 4.84
CA VAL A 202 9.86 -6.58 5.52
C VAL A 202 11.13 -7.13 4.90
N HIS A 203 12.01 -6.25 4.45
CA HIS A 203 13.24 -6.63 3.77
C HIS A 203 14.45 -6.02 4.46
N SER A 204 15.51 -6.82 4.63
CA SER A 204 16.81 -6.37 5.16
C SER A 204 16.74 -5.70 6.54
N LEU A 205 15.77 -6.11 7.38
CA LEU A 205 15.67 -5.72 8.78
C LEU A 205 16.05 -6.90 9.68
N CYS A 206 17.05 -6.73 10.54
CA CYS A 206 17.56 -7.79 11.42
C CYS A 206 16.55 -8.13 12.53
N LEU A 207 15.69 -9.11 12.26
CA LEU A 207 14.59 -9.56 13.11
C LEU A 207 14.93 -10.78 13.98
N SER A 208 16.22 -11.10 14.15
CA SER A 208 16.66 -12.22 14.97
C SER A 208 15.99 -12.22 16.35
N ASP A 209 15.23 -13.27 16.65
CA ASP A 209 14.43 -13.50 17.87
C ASP A 209 13.27 -12.51 18.12
N LYS A 210 12.90 -11.70 17.12
CA LYS A 210 11.93 -10.59 17.21
C LYS A 210 10.73 -10.74 16.28
N VAL A 211 10.62 -11.82 15.50
CA VAL A 211 9.45 -12.02 14.61
C VAL A 211 8.16 -12.13 15.42
N GLU A 212 8.22 -12.78 16.57
CA GLU A 212 7.10 -12.86 17.51
C GLU A 212 6.61 -11.49 17.95
N ASP A 213 7.52 -10.62 18.37
CA ASP A 213 7.20 -9.26 18.81
C ASP A 213 6.51 -8.44 17.71
N LEU A 214 6.92 -8.64 16.45
CA LEU A 214 6.38 -7.91 15.31
C LEU A 214 4.95 -8.37 14.93
N LEU A 215 4.66 -9.67 15.06
CA LEU A 215 3.47 -10.28 14.46
C LEU A 215 2.39 -10.70 15.47
N ARG A 216 2.74 -10.87 16.75
CA ARG A 216 1.84 -11.48 17.75
C ARG A 216 0.48 -10.78 17.85
N ASP A 217 0.46 -9.45 17.74
CA ASP A 217 -0.74 -8.63 17.96
C ASP A 217 -1.49 -8.31 16.65
N LEU A 218 -1.14 -8.96 15.53
CA LEU A 218 -1.87 -8.79 14.28
C LEU A 218 -3.28 -9.40 14.37
N PRO A 219 -4.33 -8.65 14.02
CA PRO A 219 -5.72 -9.09 14.21
C PRO A 219 -6.18 -10.12 13.17
N CYS A 220 -5.53 -10.20 12.01
CA CYS A 220 -5.85 -11.12 10.93
C CYS A 220 -4.71 -12.10 10.66
N SER A 221 -5.07 -13.31 10.24
CA SER A 221 -4.09 -14.25 9.68
C SER A 221 -3.52 -13.73 8.37
N LEU A 222 -2.19 -13.76 8.24
CA LEU A 222 -1.51 -13.34 7.03
C LEU A 222 -1.64 -14.41 5.94
N GLU A 223 -1.88 -13.95 4.72
CA GLU A 223 -1.86 -14.74 3.49
C GLU A 223 -0.53 -14.61 2.74
N SER A 224 0.17 -13.50 2.92
CA SER A 224 1.52 -13.30 2.37
C SER A 224 2.46 -12.77 3.46
N LEU A 225 3.50 -13.53 3.76
CA LEU A 225 4.58 -13.11 4.66
C LEU A 225 5.91 -13.11 3.89
N GLN A 226 6.55 -11.95 3.83
CA GLN A 226 7.84 -11.79 3.15
C GLN A 226 8.84 -11.19 4.14
N LEU A 227 9.84 -11.99 4.55
CA LEU A 227 10.85 -11.64 5.56
C LEU A 227 12.25 -11.91 4.99
N SER A 228 12.56 -11.30 3.85
CA SER A 228 13.81 -11.58 3.14
C SER A 228 14.99 -10.80 3.74
N PHE A 229 16.13 -11.49 3.89
CA PHE A 229 17.37 -10.96 4.49
C PHE A 229 17.15 -10.42 5.92
N CYS A 230 16.33 -11.11 6.71
CA CYS A 230 15.95 -10.67 8.06
C CYS A 230 16.75 -11.31 9.19
N SER A 231 17.77 -12.12 8.88
CA SER A 231 18.60 -12.84 9.86
C SER A 231 17.77 -13.69 10.84
N LEU A 232 16.74 -14.38 10.32
CA LEU A 232 15.82 -15.18 11.13
C LEU A 232 16.55 -16.28 11.92
N THR A 233 16.12 -16.52 13.15
CA THR A 233 16.62 -17.59 14.03
C THR A 233 15.68 -18.80 14.07
N THR A 234 16.16 -19.91 14.65
CA THR A 234 15.32 -21.09 14.90
C THR A 234 14.08 -20.73 15.72
N LYS A 235 14.21 -19.80 16.68
CA LYS A 235 13.09 -19.33 17.49
C LYS A 235 12.04 -18.63 16.63
N ASP A 236 12.47 -17.77 15.70
CA ASP A 236 11.56 -17.08 14.78
C ASP A 236 10.79 -18.06 13.90
N LEU A 237 11.48 -19.06 13.35
CA LEU A 237 10.85 -20.08 12.50
C LEU A 237 9.87 -20.98 13.28
N ILE A 238 10.22 -21.37 14.52
CA ILE A 238 9.32 -22.13 15.39
C ILE A 238 8.06 -21.31 15.72
N TYR A 239 8.22 -20.02 16.03
CA TYR A 239 7.09 -19.13 16.24
C TYR A 239 6.19 -19.09 15.00
N LEU A 240 6.78 -18.85 13.82
CA LEU A 240 6.03 -18.83 12.57
C LEU A 240 5.28 -20.14 12.32
N ALA A 241 5.92 -21.28 12.56
CA ALA A 241 5.32 -22.60 12.35
C ALA A 241 4.09 -22.85 13.24
N ARG A 242 4.10 -22.31 14.46
CA ARG A 242 3.08 -22.58 15.50
C ARG A 242 2.04 -21.48 15.65
N ASN A 243 2.24 -20.33 15.02
CA ASN A 243 1.30 -19.22 15.08
C ASN A 243 0.13 -19.39 14.08
N GLN A 244 -1.00 -18.73 14.37
CA GLN A 244 -2.21 -18.69 13.53
C GLN A 244 -1.97 -18.32 12.05
N HIS A 245 -0.89 -17.57 11.74
CA HIS A 245 -0.59 -17.17 10.37
C HIS A 245 -0.24 -18.37 9.48
N SER A 246 0.51 -19.35 9.98
CA SER A 246 1.11 -20.44 9.20
C SER A 246 0.13 -21.16 8.27
N THR A 247 -1.03 -21.56 8.79
CA THR A 247 -2.05 -22.35 8.07
C THR A 247 -2.82 -21.56 7.00
N HIS A 248 -2.62 -20.25 6.93
CA HIS A 248 -3.27 -19.34 5.99
C HIS A 248 -2.29 -18.78 4.94
N LEU A 249 -0.99 -19.03 5.10
CA LEU A 249 0.03 -18.50 4.19
C LEU A 249 -0.13 -19.11 2.80
N ILE A 250 -0.42 -18.27 1.81
CA ILE A 250 -0.41 -18.56 0.38
C ILE A 250 0.98 -18.27 -0.20
N LYS A 251 1.63 -17.21 0.30
CA LYS A 251 2.95 -16.76 -0.14
C LYS A 251 3.90 -16.64 1.04
N LEU A 252 5.06 -17.30 0.95
CA LEU A 252 6.14 -17.20 1.93
C LEU A 252 7.46 -16.85 1.25
N ASP A 253 8.05 -15.71 1.60
CA ASP A 253 9.41 -15.33 1.18
C ASP A 253 10.36 -15.32 2.36
N LEU A 254 11.34 -16.21 2.35
CA LEU A 254 12.42 -16.29 3.34
C LEU A 254 13.79 -16.07 2.72
N ALA A 255 13.87 -15.53 1.50
CA ALA A 255 15.11 -15.41 0.75
C ALA A 255 16.22 -14.72 1.55
N GLY A 256 17.45 -15.20 1.42
CA GLY A 256 18.62 -14.62 2.07
C GLY A 256 18.75 -14.88 3.57
N ASN A 257 17.83 -15.63 4.20
CA ASN A 257 18.01 -16.12 5.56
C ASN A 257 18.79 -17.43 5.58
N LYS A 258 19.74 -17.61 6.50
CA LYS A 258 20.52 -18.85 6.61
C LYS A 258 19.69 -19.96 7.27
N LEU A 259 18.99 -20.75 6.45
CA LEU A 259 18.07 -21.79 6.93
C LEU A 259 18.75 -23.14 7.21
N THR A 260 20.00 -23.34 6.75
CA THR A 260 20.74 -24.60 6.92
C THR A 260 20.91 -25.02 8.38
N ASP A 261 21.12 -24.05 9.27
CA ASP A 261 21.37 -24.30 10.70
C ASP A 261 20.06 -24.52 11.47
N GLN A 262 18.91 -24.35 10.81
CA GLN A 262 17.59 -24.26 11.39
C GLN A 262 16.59 -25.13 10.61
N LEU A 263 17.10 -26.14 9.91
CA LEU A 263 16.36 -26.93 8.92
C LEU A 263 15.09 -27.53 9.53
N ASP A 264 15.16 -28.13 10.73
CA ASP A 264 14.00 -28.74 11.38
C ASP A 264 12.86 -27.74 11.62
N ALA A 265 13.17 -26.53 12.09
CA ALA A 265 12.18 -25.48 12.31
C ALA A 265 11.59 -24.95 11.00
N PHE A 266 12.42 -24.81 9.96
CA PHE A 266 11.95 -24.46 8.62
C PHE A 266 10.98 -25.52 8.07
N LEU A 267 11.29 -26.80 8.25
CA LEU A 267 10.43 -27.90 7.81
C LEU A 267 9.14 -27.99 8.61
N GLU A 268 9.17 -27.69 9.91
CA GLU A 268 7.96 -27.54 10.73
C GLU A 268 7.05 -26.44 10.18
N LEU A 269 7.61 -25.28 9.80
CA LEU A 269 6.87 -24.19 9.15
C LEU A 269 6.26 -24.62 7.81
N LEU A 270 7.01 -25.32 6.95
CA LEU A 270 6.47 -25.81 5.68
C LEU A 270 5.35 -26.83 5.88
N LYS A 271 5.48 -27.74 6.87
CA LYS A 271 4.42 -28.69 7.22
C LYS A 271 3.16 -27.95 7.67
N SER A 272 3.31 -26.93 8.50
CA SER A 272 2.19 -26.12 9.00
C SER A 272 1.47 -25.36 7.88
N ALA A 273 2.21 -24.79 6.92
CA ALA A 273 1.67 -24.05 5.79
C ALA A 273 1.25 -24.92 4.58
N SER A 274 1.48 -26.23 4.63
CA SER A 274 1.39 -27.13 3.46
C SER A 274 0.04 -27.13 2.73
N ASN A 275 -1.05 -26.90 3.45
CA ASN A 275 -2.41 -26.90 2.87
C ASN A 275 -2.75 -25.61 2.10
N SER A 276 -2.07 -24.49 2.39
CA SER A 276 -2.37 -23.17 1.82
C SER A 276 -1.28 -22.63 0.90
N LEU A 277 -0.03 -23.05 1.12
CA LEU A 277 1.15 -22.46 0.48
C LEU A 277 1.21 -22.79 -1.02
N LYS A 278 1.23 -21.75 -1.85
CA LYS A 278 1.32 -21.83 -3.32
C LYS A 278 2.60 -21.23 -3.89
N TRP A 279 3.25 -20.37 -3.12
CA TRP A 279 4.49 -19.71 -3.53
C TRP A 279 5.47 -19.68 -2.37
N LEU A 280 6.67 -20.19 -2.61
CA LEU A 280 7.77 -20.24 -1.66
C LEU A 280 9.03 -19.68 -2.31
N ASN A 281 9.69 -18.74 -1.65
CA ASN A 281 11.01 -18.26 -2.05
C ASN A 281 12.03 -18.52 -0.94
N VAL A 282 12.99 -19.37 -1.25
CA VAL A 282 14.14 -19.73 -0.39
C VAL A 282 15.47 -19.52 -1.11
N THR A 283 15.48 -18.58 -2.06
CA THR A 283 16.71 -18.21 -2.77
C THR A 283 17.75 -17.68 -1.79
N LYS A 284 19.03 -18.02 -2.00
CA LYS A 284 20.15 -17.61 -1.13
C LYS A 284 20.00 -18.04 0.34
N CYS A 285 19.22 -19.10 0.63
CA CYS A 285 19.08 -19.62 1.99
C CYS A 285 20.14 -20.67 2.40
N GLY A 286 21.03 -21.03 1.47
CA GLY A 286 22.06 -22.05 1.68
C GLY A 286 21.57 -23.50 1.62
N ILE A 287 20.26 -23.72 1.40
CA ILE A 287 19.66 -25.04 1.30
C ILE A 287 20.20 -25.77 0.07
N LYS A 288 20.64 -27.02 0.25
CA LYS A 288 21.10 -27.91 -0.81
C LYS A 288 20.06 -29.01 -1.05
N ASP A 289 20.11 -29.66 -2.21
CA ASP A 289 19.21 -30.77 -2.54
C ASP A 289 19.25 -31.90 -1.50
N SER A 290 20.43 -32.18 -0.94
CA SER A 290 20.61 -33.17 0.14
C SER A 290 19.79 -32.88 1.40
N ASP A 291 19.47 -31.61 1.65
CA ASP A 291 18.72 -31.19 2.83
C ASP A 291 17.22 -31.47 2.65
N PHE A 292 16.71 -31.38 1.42
CA PHE A 292 15.33 -31.75 1.08
C PHE A 292 15.10 -33.27 1.07
N HIS A 293 16.10 -34.05 0.64
CA HIS A 293 15.96 -35.51 0.60
C HIS A 293 15.79 -36.14 1.98
N LYS A 294 16.39 -35.55 3.03
CA LYS A 294 16.19 -35.97 4.42
C LYS A 294 14.76 -35.77 4.92
N THR A 295 13.97 -34.97 4.23
CA THR A 295 12.61 -34.61 4.64
C THR A 295 11.52 -35.48 4.00
N LEU A 296 11.85 -36.15 2.90
CA LEU A 296 10.93 -37.01 2.13
C LEU A 296 11.04 -38.50 2.49
N SER A 297 12.00 -38.87 3.34
CA SER A 297 12.22 -40.21 3.90
C SER A 297 11.67 -40.31 5.32
#